data_AF-A0A2D6AXR4-F1
#
_entry.id   AF-A0A2D6AXR4-F1
#
_cell.length_a   1.000
_cell.length_b   1.000
_cell.length_c   1.000
_cell.angle_alpha   90.00
_cell.angle_beta   90.00
_cell.angle_gamma   90.00
#
_symmetry.space_group_name_H-M   'P 1'
#
loop_
_entity.id
_entity.type
_entity.pdbx_description
1 polymer ?
#
loop_
_entity_poly.entity_id
_entity_poly.type
_entity_poly.pdbx_seq_one_letter_code
_entity_poly.pdbx_strand_id
1 'polypeptide(L)'
;MKKIKSIIITASKVGVILLMNLTLPCIEIKAQTIEANLILDVSERPDGAVPFDSDDIFLKTFTQLDLKNTKSEVIFRTAACGAARIPEIRTAHLPKRDDSWFASTSEQDKAMRQFLAKSKADLDYLASLPRDQQQTNLYRTLVAIVEESSASTSVKILIIFSDACEYSSVFQSSRYQHDPKRLMTDFEPIVSQLEADTKLPDMTGFSVFLITPGASDLELFMARFWEKLIVSKGGSFQKRAAF
;
A
#
# COMPACT_ATOMS: atom_id res chain seq x y z
N MET A 1 63.09 1.24 0.26
CA MET A 1 62.03 2.16 -0.22
C MET A 1 60.99 1.35 -0.99
N LYS A 2 59.83 1.07 -0.36
CA LYS A 2 58.74 0.24 -0.92
C LYS A 2 57.81 1.11 -1.77
N LYS A 3 57.65 0.79 -3.06
CA LYS A 3 56.58 1.32 -3.92
C LYS A 3 55.31 0.49 -3.71
N ILE A 4 54.30 1.10 -3.11
CA ILE A 4 52.95 0.51 -2.98
C ILE A 4 52.21 0.78 -4.29
N LYS A 5 51.74 -0.30 -4.93
CA LYS A 5 50.81 -0.25 -6.06
C LYS A 5 49.47 0.30 -5.57
N SER A 6 48.95 1.34 -6.22
CA SER A 6 47.58 1.80 -6.01
C SER A 6 46.61 0.70 -6.46
N ILE A 7 45.79 0.22 -5.54
CA ILE A 7 44.62 -0.57 -5.85
C ILE A 7 43.54 0.42 -6.29
N ILE A 8 43.19 0.36 -7.57
CA ILE A 8 41.95 0.94 -8.10
C ILE A 8 40.83 0.06 -7.54
N ILE A 9 40.06 0.57 -6.59
CA ILE A 9 38.79 -0.05 -6.18
C ILE A 9 37.70 0.60 -7.02
N THR A 10 37.19 -0.20 -7.94
CA THR A 10 36.01 0.04 -8.77
C THR A 10 34.81 0.37 -7.87
N ALA A 11 34.18 1.52 -8.11
CA ALA A 11 32.92 1.89 -7.47
C ALA A 11 31.82 0.89 -7.87
N SER A 12 31.59 -0.09 -7.01
CA SER A 12 30.50 -1.05 -7.12
C SER A 12 29.45 -0.72 -6.06
N LYS A 13 28.24 -0.37 -6.51
CA LYS A 13 26.97 -0.54 -5.80
C LYS A 13 27.01 -0.26 -4.29
N VAL A 14 27.18 1.00 -3.91
CA VAL A 14 26.76 1.45 -2.58
C VAL A 14 25.25 1.64 -2.67
N GLY A 15 24.51 0.57 -2.33
CA GLY A 15 23.09 0.64 -2.08
C GLY A 15 22.85 1.66 -0.97
N VAL A 16 22.24 2.77 -1.34
CA VAL A 16 21.70 3.75 -0.40
C VAL A 16 20.49 3.08 0.26
N ILE A 17 20.75 2.28 1.29
CA ILE A 17 19.71 1.80 2.21
C ILE A 17 19.35 3.00 3.09
N LEU A 18 18.46 3.85 2.59
CA LEU A 18 17.84 4.90 3.40
C LEU A 18 16.74 4.22 4.24
N LEU A 19 17.00 4.12 5.55
CA LEU A 19 16.05 3.62 6.55
C LEU A 19 14.72 4.40 6.47
N MET A 20 13.70 3.79 5.87
CA MET A 20 12.33 4.19 6.13
C MET A 20 11.92 3.70 7.52
N ASN A 21 11.83 4.63 8.46
CA ASN A 21 10.93 4.50 9.61
C ASN A 21 9.49 4.51 9.10
N LEU A 22 9.03 3.40 8.52
CA LEU A 22 7.65 2.97 8.67
C LEU A 22 7.45 2.66 10.16
N THR A 23 7.56 3.64 11.05
CA THR A 23 7.05 3.46 12.40
C THR A 23 5.55 3.47 12.26
N LEU A 24 4.97 2.32 11.92
CA LEU A 24 3.60 2.05 12.31
C LEU A 24 3.56 2.34 13.82
N PRO A 25 2.64 3.20 14.29
CA PRO A 25 2.56 3.48 15.72
C PRO A 25 2.54 2.13 16.44
N CYS A 26 3.41 1.94 17.44
CA CYS A 26 3.43 0.68 18.20
C CYS A 26 2.05 0.55 18.84
N ILE A 27 1.22 -0.33 18.29
CA ILE A 27 -0.20 -0.39 18.63
C ILE A 27 -0.34 -1.20 19.92
N GLU A 28 -0.15 -0.55 21.07
CA GLU A 28 -0.71 -1.04 22.34
C GLU A 28 -2.22 -0.76 22.36
N ILE A 29 -2.96 -1.48 21.52
CA ILE A 29 -4.41 -1.53 21.60
C ILE A 29 -4.75 -2.98 21.88
N LYS A 30 -5.72 -3.21 22.77
CA LYS A 30 -6.47 -4.47 22.87
C LYS A 30 -7.30 -4.68 21.59
N ALA A 31 -6.66 -4.57 20.43
CA ALA A 31 -7.28 -4.66 19.13
C ALA A 31 -7.83 -6.08 18.99
N GLN A 32 -9.08 -6.20 18.57
CA GLN A 32 -9.64 -7.53 18.30
C GLN A 32 -9.16 -8.02 16.93
N THR A 33 -9.05 -7.09 15.96
CA THR A 33 -8.61 -7.35 14.60
C THR A 33 -7.73 -6.20 14.10
N ILE A 34 -6.63 -6.55 13.43
CA ILE A 34 -5.73 -5.65 12.71
C ILE A 34 -5.84 -5.97 11.22
N GLU A 35 -6.17 -4.97 10.42
CA GLU A 35 -6.19 -5.07 8.95
C GLU A 35 -5.03 -4.28 8.37
N ALA A 36 -4.14 -4.96 7.65
CA ALA A 36 -3.09 -4.35 6.86
C ALA A 36 -3.39 -4.61 5.38
N ASN A 37 -3.62 -3.54 4.63
CA ASN A 37 -4.01 -3.61 3.23
C ASN A 37 -2.92 -2.98 2.37
N LEU A 38 -2.63 -3.56 1.21
CA LEU A 38 -1.64 -3.07 0.26
C LEU A 38 -2.24 -2.99 -1.14
N ILE A 39 -2.08 -1.83 -1.78
CA ILE A 39 -2.38 -1.61 -3.19
C ILE A 39 -1.06 -1.38 -3.91
N LEU A 40 -0.87 -2.08 -5.04
CA LEU A 40 0.26 -1.87 -5.91
C LEU A 40 -0.20 -1.47 -7.31
N ASP A 41 0.29 -0.34 -7.77
CA ASP A 41 0.12 0.13 -9.12
C ASP A 41 1.03 -0.64 -10.08
N VAL A 42 0.41 -1.29 -11.05
CA VAL A 42 1.08 -2.06 -12.10
C VAL A 42 0.95 -1.37 -13.47
N SER A 43 0.50 -0.11 -13.49
CA SER A 43 0.41 0.67 -14.73
C SER A 43 1.78 1.05 -15.30
N GLU A 44 1.81 1.25 -16.62
CA GLU A 44 2.98 1.74 -17.35
C GLU A 44 3.30 3.18 -16.95
N ARG A 45 4.57 3.46 -16.68
CA ARG A 45 5.04 4.78 -16.29
C ARG A 45 6.13 5.28 -17.24
N PRO A 46 6.06 6.55 -17.71
CA PRO A 46 7.11 7.15 -18.52
C PRO A 46 8.48 7.15 -17.82
N ASP A 47 8.48 7.37 -16.50
CA ASP A 47 9.68 7.52 -15.68
C ASP A 47 10.09 6.24 -14.94
N GLY A 48 9.53 5.09 -15.33
CA GLY A 48 9.78 3.78 -14.73
C GLY A 48 8.81 3.42 -13.60
N ALA A 49 8.68 2.11 -13.32
CA ALA A 49 7.74 1.60 -12.32
C ALA A 49 8.09 2.06 -10.89
N VAL A 50 7.09 2.15 -10.01
CA VAL A 50 7.33 2.33 -8.57
C VAL A 50 8.18 1.16 -8.07
N PRO A 51 9.34 1.40 -7.42
CA PRO A 51 10.16 0.33 -6.88
C PRO A 51 9.34 -0.53 -5.92
N PHE A 52 9.29 -1.83 -6.18
CA PHE A 52 8.56 -2.80 -5.37
C PHE A 52 9.43 -4.05 -5.18
N ASP A 53 9.97 -4.20 -3.99
CA ASP A 53 10.72 -5.38 -3.56
C ASP A 53 9.85 -6.15 -2.56
N SER A 54 9.38 -7.33 -2.95
CA SER A 54 8.47 -8.13 -2.13
C SER A 54 9.14 -8.64 -0.85
N ASP A 55 10.46 -8.91 -0.85
CA ASP A 55 11.18 -9.37 0.33
C ASP A 55 11.33 -8.24 1.35
N ASP A 56 11.70 -7.05 0.91
CA ASP A 56 11.84 -5.87 1.76
C ASP A 56 10.48 -5.45 2.35
N ILE A 57 9.43 -5.41 1.54
CA ILE A 57 8.07 -5.06 1.98
C ILE A 57 7.53 -6.09 2.97
N PHE A 58 7.75 -7.39 2.70
CA PHE A 58 7.36 -8.45 3.61
C PHE A 58 8.05 -8.29 4.97
N LEU A 59 9.38 -8.13 4.98
CA LEU A 59 10.15 -7.97 6.20
C LEU A 59 9.69 -6.76 7.00
N LYS A 60 9.55 -5.60 6.35
CA LYS A 60 9.14 -4.34 7.02
C LYS A 60 7.74 -4.44 7.60
N THR A 61 6.77 -4.94 6.83
CA THR A 61 5.38 -5.05 7.26
C THR A 61 5.26 -5.95 8.49
N PHE A 62 5.83 -7.16 8.46
CA PHE A 62 5.60 -8.15 9.50
C PHE A 62 6.53 -8.04 10.70
N THR A 63 7.70 -7.40 10.57
CA THR A 63 8.54 -7.06 11.73
C THR A 63 7.87 -6.02 12.62
N GLN A 64 7.08 -5.11 12.05
CA GLN A 64 6.42 -4.02 12.80
C GLN A 64 5.11 -4.45 13.48
N LEU A 65 4.47 -5.51 13.00
CA LEU A 65 3.18 -5.97 13.52
C LEU A 65 3.29 -6.83 14.80
N ASP A 66 4.50 -7.04 15.33
CA ASP A 66 4.82 -7.92 16.48
C ASP A 66 3.95 -9.19 16.53
N LEU A 67 3.89 -9.90 15.42
CA LEU A 67 2.97 -11.02 15.22
C LEU A 67 3.14 -12.15 16.24
N LYS A 68 4.32 -12.27 16.86
CA LYS A 68 4.58 -13.32 17.87
C LYS A 68 3.85 -13.07 19.18
N ASN A 69 3.69 -11.79 19.55
CA ASN A 69 3.06 -11.40 20.81
C ASN A 69 1.62 -10.90 20.61
N THR A 70 1.19 -10.68 19.37
CA THR A 70 -0.18 -10.25 19.09
C THR A 70 -1.20 -11.30 19.52
N LYS A 71 -2.24 -10.85 20.23
CA LYS A 71 -3.45 -11.63 20.54
C LYS A 71 -4.61 -11.31 19.61
N SER A 72 -4.38 -10.42 18.65
CA SER A 72 -5.39 -9.96 17.71
C SER A 72 -5.48 -10.91 16.53
N GLU A 73 -6.65 -10.95 15.90
CA GLU A 73 -6.77 -11.41 14.51
C GLU A 73 -5.96 -10.47 13.61
N VAL A 74 -5.26 -11.01 12.61
CA VAL A 74 -4.55 -10.19 11.62
C VAL A 74 -4.97 -10.60 10.22
N ILE A 75 -5.44 -9.63 9.44
CA ILE A 75 -5.83 -9.84 8.06
C ILE A 75 -4.91 -8.99 7.19
N PHE A 76 -4.25 -9.63 6.24
CA PHE A 76 -3.40 -8.98 5.26
C PHE A 76 -4.04 -9.09 3.88
N ARG A 77 -4.38 -7.96 3.28
CA ARG A 77 -4.97 -7.91 1.92
C ARG A 77 -4.03 -7.26 0.95
N THR A 78 -3.95 -7.79 -0.26
CA THR A 78 -3.17 -7.21 -1.36
C THR A 78 -4.03 -7.11 -2.60
N ALA A 79 -3.93 -6.00 -3.32
CA ALA A 79 -4.55 -5.81 -4.63
C ALA A 79 -3.60 -5.10 -5.59
N ALA A 80 -3.72 -5.42 -6.88
CA ALA A 80 -3.10 -4.65 -7.95
C ALA A 80 -4.10 -3.64 -8.52
N CYS A 81 -3.67 -2.43 -8.84
CA CYS A 81 -4.42 -1.52 -9.71
C CYS A 81 -3.73 -1.43 -11.06
N GLY A 82 -4.46 -1.78 -12.12
CA GLY A 82 -3.97 -1.82 -13.50
C GLY A 82 -5.02 -2.40 -14.44
N ALA A 83 -5.17 -1.79 -15.63
CA ALA A 83 -6.16 -2.14 -16.66
C ALA A 83 -7.62 -2.19 -16.17
N ALA A 84 -8.58 -2.28 -17.11
CA ALA A 84 -10.03 -2.28 -16.87
C ALA A 84 -10.58 -3.52 -16.11
N ARG A 85 -9.79 -4.11 -15.21
CA ARG A 85 -10.14 -5.30 -14.44
C ARG A 85 -10.75 -4.88 -13.10
N ILE A 86 -11.74 -5.66 -12.67
CA ILE A 86 -12.20 -5.62 -11.27
C ILE A 86 -10.99 -5.97 -10.39
N PRO A 87 -10.69 -5.19 -9.34
CA PRO A 87 -9.55 -5.47 -8.47
C PRO A 87 -9.65 -6.88 -7.88
N GLU A 88 -8.66 -7.73 -8.13
CA GLU A 88 -8.55 -9.02 -7.45
C GLU A 88 -7.89 -8.81 -6.09
N ILE A 89 -8.67 -9.02 -5.02
CA ILE A 89 -8.20 -8.90 -3.65
C ILE A 89 -7.75 -10.29 -3.18
N ARG A 90 -6.50 -10.39 -2.75
CA ARG A 90 -5.94 -11.58 -2.13
C ARG A 90 -5.81 -11.36 -0.64
N THR A 91 -6.25 -12.34 0.14
CA THR A 91 -6.38 -12.20 1.60
C THR A 91 -5.67 -13.32 2.33
N ALA A 92 -4.63 -12.99 3.10
CA ALA A 92 -4.03 -13.87 4.10
C ALA A 92 -4.63 -13.56 5.47
N HIS A 93 -4.94 -14.61 6.24
CA HIS A 93 -5.60 -14.47 7.53
C HIS A 93 -4.84 -15.24 8.61
N LEU A 94 -4.46 -14.54 9.68
CA LEU A 94 -3.99 -15.09 10.94
C LEU A 94 -5.13 -15.00 11.95
N PRO A 95 -5.74 -16.13 12.35
CA PRO A 95 -6.82 -16.12 13.32
C PRO A 95 -6.33 -15.60 14.67
N LYS A 96 -7.26 -15.03 15.42
CA LYS A 96 -7.04 -14.62 16.80
C LYS A 96 -6.48 -15.79 17.61
N ARG A 97 -5.43 -15.55 18.39
CA ARG A 97 -4.87 -16.56 19.29
C ARG A 97 -5.92 -16.94 20.34
N ASP A 98 -6.21 -18.22 20.45
CA ASP A 98 -7.06 -18.73 21.52
C ASP A 98 -6.26 -18.75 22.83
N ASP A 99 -6.79 -18.06 23.84
CA ASP A 99 -6.21 -18.00 25.20
C ASP A 99 -6.71 -19.18 26.07
N SER A 100 -7.51 -20.11 25.52
CA SER A 100 -7.96 -21.29 26.24
C SER A 100 -6.76 -22.17 26.66
N TRP A 101 -6.84 -22.75 27.86
CA TRP A 101 -5.79 -23.64 28.40
C TRP A 101 -5.52 -24.85 27.48
N PHE A 102 -6.47 -25.19 26.61
CA PHE A 102 -6.39 -26.33 25.69
C PHE A 102 -5.84 -25.99 24.29
N ALA A 103 -5.67 -24.71 23.96
CA ALA A 103 -5.14 -24.32 22.65
C ALA A 103 -3.69 -24.78 22.52
N SER A 104 -3.42 -25.62 21.51
CA SER A 104 -2.07 -26.15 21.32
C SER A 104 -1.15 -25.07 20.70
N THR A 105 0.01 -24.83 21.31
CA THR A 105 1.04 -23.94 20.75
C THR A 105 1.40 -24.33 19.30
N SER A 106 1.32 -25.63 18.98
CA SER A 106 1.56 -26.18 17.64
C SER A 106 0.58 -25.67 16.58
N GLU A 107 -0.71 -25.54 16.90
CA GLU A 107 -1.72 -25.02 15.96
C GLU A 107 -1.53 -23.54 15.67
N GLN A 108 -1.18 -22.75 16.70
CA GLN A 108 -0.87 -21.33 16.51
C GLN A 108 0.39 -21.13 15.67
N ASP A 109 1.44 -21.92 15.90
CA ASP A 109 2.66 -21.89 15.09
C ASP A 109 2.39 -22.29 13.63
N LYS A 110 1.51 -23.27 13.42
CA LYS A 110 1.07 -23.68 12.08
C LYS A 110 0.30 -22.56 11.37
N ALA A 111 -0.66 -21.92 12.07
CA ALA A 111 -1.43 -20.80 11.53
C ALA A 111 -0.51 -19.62 11.17
N MET A 112 0.46 -19.30 12.04
CA MET A 112 1.47 -18.27 11.78
C MET A 112 2.29 -18.56 10.52
N ARG A 113 2.81 -19.79 10.38
CA ARG A 113 3.58 -20.18 9.19
C ARG A 113 2.75 -20.11 7.90
N GLN A 114 1.49 -20.55 7.95
CA GLN A 114 0.58 -20.47 6.80
C GLN A 114 0.26 -19.02 6.43
N PHE A 115 -0.01 -18.17 7.42
CA PHE A 115 -0.24 -16.74 7.22
C PHE A 115 0.97 -16.06 6.56
N LEU A 116 2.17 -16.28 7.10
CA LEU A 116 3.40 -15.70 6.56
C LEU A 116 3.71 -16.21 5.14
N ALA A 117 3.59 -17.53 4.91
CA ALA A 117 3.81 -18.12 3.60
C ALA A 117 2.83 -17.57 2.56
N LYS A 118 1.54 -17.46 2.91
CA LYS A 118 0.53 -16.91 2.02
C LYS A 118 0.73 -15.42 1.76
N SER A 119 1.03 -14.64 2.79
CA SER A 119 1.31 -13.19 2.66
C SER A 119 2.50 -12.94 1.74
N LYS A 120 3.55 -13.78 1.84
CA LYS A 120 4.70 -13.70 0.94
C LYS A 120 4.33 -14.07 -0.50
N ALA A 121 3.59 -15.15 -0.69
CA ALA A 121 3.13 -15.56 -2.01
C ALA A 121 2.24 -14.49 -2.68
N ASP A 122 1.40 -13.80 -1.90
CA ASP A 122 0.55 -12.71 -2.41
C ASP A 122 1.40 -11.48 -2.82
N LEU A 123 2.45 -11.14 -2.06
CA LEU A 123 3.41 -10.08 -2.44
C LEU A 123 4.27 -10.46 -3.65
N ASP A 124 4.72 -11.71 -3.73
CA ASP A 124 5.49 -12.22 -4.88
C ASP A 124 4.66 -12.25 -6.15
N TYR A 125 3.38 -12.59 -6.02
CA TYR A 125 2.43 -12.46 -7.12
C TYR A 125 2.36 -11.00 -7.60
N LEU A 126 2.17 -10.03 -6.70
CA LEU A 126 2.15 -8.61 -7.08
C LEU A 126 3.46 -8.17 -7.75
N ALA A 127 4.62 -8.60 -7.24
CA ALA A 127 5.92 -8.32 -7.83
C ALA A 127 6.06 -8.90 -9.25
N SER A 128 5.47 -10.08 -9.49
CA SER A 128 5.52 -10.77 -10.79
C SER A 128 4.60 -10.17 -11.87
N LEU A 129 3.65 -9.31 -11.50
CA LEU A 129 2.72 -8.72 -12.45
C LEU A 129 3.44 -7.79 -13.44
N PRO A 130 3.06 -7.84 -14.73
CA PRO A 130 3.67 -6.99 -15.75
C PRO A 130 3.32 -5.51 -15.47
N ARG A 131 4.30 -4.62 -15.71
CA ARG A 131 4.27 -3.18 -15.39
C ARG A 131 4.00 -2.29 -16.61
N ASP A 132 3.24 -2.82 -17.55
CA ASP A 132 2.97 -2.22 -18.86
C ASP A 132 1.46 -1.95 -19.05
N GLN A 133 0.70 -1.89 -17.96
CA GLN A 133 -0.75 -1.71 -18.06
C GLN A 133 -1.11 -0.25 -18.34
N GLN A 134 -1.84 0.00 -19.43
CA GLN A 134 -2.11 1.36 -19.93
C GLN A 134 -3.10 2.19 -19.10
N GLN A 135 -3.76 1.60 -18.10
CA GLN A 135 -4.75 2.29 -17.26
C GLN A 135 -4.45 2.07 -15.79
N THR A 136 -4.78 3.08 -14.99
CA THR A 136 -4.72 3.05 -13.53
C THR A 136 -6.13 3.28 -13.00
N ASN A 137 -6.70 2.25 -12.35
CA ASN A 137 -8.02 2.29 -11.71
C ASN A 137 -7.86 2.32 -10.18
N LEU A 138 -7.04 3.24 -9.66
CA LEU A 138 -6.73 3.35 -8.24
C LEU A 138 -7.98 3.61 -7.41
N TYR A 139 -8.90 4.46 -7.89
CA TYR A 139 -10.15 4.74 -7.19
C TYR A 139 -10.98 3.47 -6.94
N ARG A 140 -11.21 2.65 -7.96
CA ARG A 140 -11.98 1.40 -7.82
C ARG A 140 -11.26 0.38 -6.94
N THR A 141 -9.93 0.28 -7.04
CA THR A 141 -9.13 -0.60 -6.16
C THR A 141 -9.18 -0.16 -4.70
N LEU A 142 -9.15 1.16 -4.45
CA LEU A 142 -9.34 1.72 -3.13
C LEU A 142 -10.71 1.33 -2.56
N VAL A 143 -11.78 1.53 -3.34
CA VAL A 143 -13.14 1.19 -2.90
C VAL A 143 -13.26 -0.30 -2.58
N ALA A 144 -12.81 -1.18 -3.46
CA ALA A 144 -12.89 -2.62 -3.24
C ALA A 144 -12.17 -3.06 -1.95
N ILE A 145 -10.99 -2.52 -1.65
CA ILE A 145 -10.26 -2.82 -0.41
C ILE A 145 -10.98 -2.29 0.83
N VAL A 146 -11.56 -1.09 0.75
CA VAL A 146 -12.29 -0.49 1.88
C VAL A 146 -13.58 -1.26 2.16
N GLU A 147 -14.29 -1.74 1.14
CA GLU A 147 -15.51 -2.54 1.26
C GLU A 147 -15.28 -3.90 1.95
N GLU A 148 -14.09 -4.48 1.77
CA GLU A 148 -13.71 -5.74 2.45
C GLU A 148 -13.43 -5.56 3.94
N SER A 149 -13.28 -4.32 4.41
CA SER A 149 -12.87 -4.04 5.79
C SER A 149 -14.07 -4.05 6.75
N SER A 150 -13.93 -4.75 7.87
CA SER A 150 -15.02 -4.82 8.87
C SER A 150 -15.19 -3.50 9.62
N ALA A 151 -16.43 -3.16 9.97
CA ALA A 151 -16.73 -2.07 10.90
C ALA A 151 -16.17 -2.35 12.31
N SER A 152 -15.96 -3.62 12.69
CA SER A 152 -15.42 -4.02 13.99
C SER A 152 -13.89 -4.00 14.09
N THR A 153 -13.19 -3.76 12.97
CA THR A 153 -11.72 -3.75 12.96
C THR A 153 -11.19 -2.59 13.80
N SER A 154 -10.27 -2.91 14.72
CA SER A 154 -9.70 -1.93 15.64
C SER A 154 -8.58 -1.09 15.02
N VAL A 155 -7.88 -1.64 14.03
CA VAL A 155 -6.78 -0.98 13.32
C VAL A 155 -6.90 -1.25 11.84
N LYS A 156 -6.96 -0.20 11.02
CA LYS A 156 -7.00 -0.31 9.55
C LYS A 156 -5.84 0.46 8.95
N ILE A 157 -4.91 -0.25 8.32
CA ILE A 157 -3.76 0.33 7.63
C ILE A 157 -3.94 0.06 6.14
N LEU A 158 -3.70 1.07 5.31
CA LEU A 158 -3.67 0.94 3.86
C LEU A 158 -2.38 1.55 3.31
N ILE A 159 -1.58 0.74 2.62
CA ILE A 159 -0.34 1.17 1.98
C ILE A 159 -0.55 1.14 0.46
N ILE A 160 -0.31 2.25 -0.22
CA ILE A 160 -0.52 2.39 -1.65
C ILE A 160 0.83 2.68 -2.29
N PHE A 161 1.31 1.78 -3.16
CA PHE A 161 2.47 1.99 -4.00
C PHE A 161 1.99 2.44 -5.38
N SER A 162 2.00 3.75 -5.64
CA SER A 162 1.48 4.34 -6.88
C SER A 162 2.09 5.72 -7.09
N ASP A 163 2.10 6.21 -8.33
CA ASP A 163 2.33 7.62 -8.61
C ASP A 163 1.11 8.51 -8.32
N ALA A 164 0.01 7.88 -7.88
CA ALA A 164 -1.26 8.47 -7.55
C ALA A 164 -2.02 9.05 -8.76
N CYS A 165 -1.52 8.90 -9.98
CA CYS A 165 -2.21 9.35 -11.17
C CYS A 165 -3.27 8.34 -11.59
N GLU A 166 -4.52 8.77 -11.62
CA GLU A 166 -5.64 7.95 -12.11
C GLU A 166 -5.77 8.15 -13.63
N TYR A 167 -5.85 7.02 -14.34
CA TYR A 167 -6.02 6.95 -15.80
C TYR A 167 -7.09 5.92 -16.13
N SER A 168 -8.29 6.13 -15.59
CA SER A 168 -9.44 5.24 -15.77
C SER A 168 -10.42 5.77 -16.82
N SER A 169 -11.41 4.96 -17.17
CA SER A 169 -12.51 5.40 -18.05
C SER A 169 -13.33 6.56 -17.47
N VAL A 170 -13.30 6.73 -16.15
CA VAL A 170 -14.08 7.74 -15.42
C VAL A 170 -13.30 9.04 -15.29
N PHE A 171 -11.99 8.96 -15.01
CA PHE A 171 -11.15 10.12 -14.79
C PHE A 171 -9.74 9.92 -15.37
N GLN A 172 -9.22 10.98 -15.99
CA GLN A 172 -7.92 11.00 -16.66
C GLN A 172 -7.10 12.19 -16.14
N SER A 173 -6.14 11.90 -15.27
CA SER A 173 -5.25 12.90 -14.66
C SER A 173 -4.38 13.66 -15.69
N SER A 174 -4.12 13.06 -16.86
CA SER A 174 -3.38 13.69 -17.97
C SER A 174 -3.95 15.06 -18.40
N ARG A 175 -5.26 15.28 -18.23
CA ARG A 175 -5.93 16.55 -18.55
C ARG A 175 -5.40 17.75 -17.75
N TYR A 176 -4.72 17.48 -16.63
CA TYR A 176 -4.18 18.48 -15.72
C TYR A 176 -2.67 18.66 -15.84
N GLN A 177 -1.99 17.99 -16.78
CA GLN A 177 -0.53 18.05 -16.93
C GLN A 177 0.01 19.49 -17.09
N HIS A 178 -0.71 20.36 -17.79
CA HIS A 178 -0.29 21.74 -18.03
C HIS A 178 -0.80 22.73 -16.97
N ASP A 179 -1.76 22.33 -16.13
CA ASP A 179 -2.25 23.11 -15.00
C ASP A 179 -2.66 22.20 -13.81
N PRO A 180 -1.67 21.62 -13.09
CA PRO A 180 -1.95 20.69 -12.01
C PRO A 180 -2.77 21.28 -10.86
N LYS A 181 -2.65 22.58 -10.62
CA LYS A 181 -3.36 23.29 -9.53
C LYS A 181 -4.88 23.21 -9.70
N ARG A 182 -5.35 23.17 -10.95
CA ARG A 182 -6.77 23.05 -11.27
C ARG A 182 -7.42 21.77 -10.74
N LEU A 183 -6.66 20.71 -10.45
CA LEU A 183 -7.18 19.51 -9.75
C LEU A 183 -7.90 19.87 -8.45
N MET A 184 -7.40 20.84 -7.70
CA MET A 184 -8.00 21.24 -6.42
C MET A 184 -9.23 22.12 -6.61
N THR A 185 -9.29 22.89 -7.70
CA THR A 185 -10.47 23.68 -8.09
C THR A 185 -11.59 22.76 -8.57
N ASP A 186 -11.25 21.74 -9.37
CA ASP A 186 -12.19 20.78 -9.94
C ASP A 186 -12.48 19.60 -8.98
N PHE A 187 -12.08 19.70 -7.70
CA PHE A 187 -12.18 18.61 -6.73
C PHE A 187 -13.59 18.00 -6.62
N GLU A 188 -14.63 18.82 -6.36
CA GLU A 188 -16.00 18.32 -6.18
C GLU A 188 -16.58 17.71 -7.48
N PRO A 189 -16.42 18.33 -8.67
CA PRO A 189 -16.78 17.69 -9.93
C PRO A 189 -16.09 16.33 -10.15
N ILE A 190 -14.79 16.23 -9.89
CA ILE A 190 -14.04 14.97 -10.07
C ILE A 190 -14.56 13.90 -9.10
N VAL A 191 -14.72 14.23 -7.81
CA VAL A 191 -15.24 13.30 -6.81
C VAL A 191 -16.65 12.84 -7.17
N SER A 192 -17.52 13.76 -7.60
CA SER A 192 -18.88 13.40 -8.05
C SER A 192 -18.85 12.43 -9.23
N GLN A 193 -17.91 12.59 -10.15
CA GLN A 193 -17.75 11.72 -11.31
C GLN A 193 -17.26 10.32 -10.91
N LEU A 194 -16.30 10.24 -9.97
CA LEU A 194 -15.81 8.98 -9.40
C LEU A 194 -16.89 8.26 -8.59
N GLU A 195 -17.62 8.98 -7.73
CA GLU A 195 -18.68 8.41 -6.88
C GLU A 195 -19.92 7.99 -7.66
N ALA A 196 -20.19 8.58 -8.81
CA ALA A 196 -21.25 8.14 -9.71
C ALA A 196 -20.97 6.75 -10.30
N ASP A 197 -19.70 6.38 -10.45
CA ASP A 197 -19.28 5.06 -10.92
C ASP A 197 -19.27 4.02 -9.79
N THR A 198 -18.67 4.37 -8.65
CA THR A 198 -18.62 3.49 -7.47
C THR A 198 -18.45 4.34 -6.22
N LYS A 199 -19.28 4.13 -5.20
CA LYS A 199 -19.28 4.99 -4.01
C LYS A 199 -18.16 4.59 -3.05
N LEU A 200 -17.27 5.52 -2.69
CA LEU A 200 -16.27 5.29 -1.64
C LEU A 200 -16.94 5.21 -0.25
N PRO A 201 -16.81 4.09 0.48
CA PRO A 201 -17.36 3.95 1.82
C PRO A 201 -16.68 4.88 2.84
N ASP A 202 -17.22 4.89 4.05
CA ASP A 202 -16.60 5.56 5.19
C ASP A 202 -15.21 4.97 5.47
N MET A 203 -14.22 5.86 5.55
CA MET A 203 -12.82 5.53 5.81
C MET A 203 -12.41 5.83 7.25
N THR A 204 -13.35 6.07 8.15
CA THR A 204 -13.09 6.25 9.58
C THR A 204 -12.21 5.12 10.13
N GLY A 205 -11.09 5.52 10.74
CA GLY A 205 -10.11 4.60 11.34
C GLY A 205 -9.04 4.07 10.38
N PHE A 206 -9.08 4.39 9.09
CA PHE A 206 -8.00 4.06 8.16
C PHE A 206 -6.81 5.01 8.32
N SER A 207 -5.62 4.42 8.41
CA SER A 207 -4.34 5.11 8.23
C SER A 207 -3.79 4.77 6.84
N VAL A 208 -3.85 5.75 5.93
CA VAL A 208 -3.42 5.58 4.53
C VAL A 208 -2.03 6.14 4.32
N PHE A 209 -1.14 5.32 3.75
CA PHE A 209 0.22 5.69 3.40
C PHE A 209 0.41 5.58 1.89
N LEU A 210 0.61 6.71 1.21
CA LEU A 210 0.98 6.72 -0.20
C LEU A 210 2.50 6.71 -0.34
N ILE A 211 3.05 5.68 -0.96
CA ILE A 211 4.46 5.55 -1.33
C ILE A 211 4.56 5.84 -2.83
N THR A 212 5.14 6.99 -3.16
CA THR A 212 5.22 7.48 -4.54
C THR A 212 6.65 7.90 -4.89
N PRO A 213 7.19 7.50 -6.05
CA PRO A 213 8.50 7.96 -6.54
C PRO A 213 8.48 9.40 -7.04
N GLY A 214 7.29 9.97 -7.15
CA GLY A 214 7.02 11.21 -7.87
C GLY A 214 7.36 12.50 -7.14
N ALA A 215 8.11 13.37 -7.84
CA ALA A 215 8.40 14.75 -7.48
C ALA A 215 7.76 15.78 -8.43
N SER A 216 6.96 15.34 -9.43
CA SER A 216 6.32 16.28 -10.35
C SER A 216 5.19 17.06 -9.67
N ASP A 217 4.88 18.24 -10.22
CA ASP A 217 3.74 19.04 -9.75
C ASP A 217 2.43 18.26 -9.89
N LEU A 218 2.24 17.49 -10.98
CA LEU A 218 1.03 16.68 -11.16
C LEU A 218 0.88 15.64 -10.05
N GLU A 219 1.92 14.87 -9.76
CA GLU A 219 1.89 13.85 -8.70
C GLU A 219 1.73 14.48 -7.30
N LEU A 220 2.27 15.67 -7.08
CA LEU A 220 2.05 16.43 -5.84
C LEU A 220 0.58 16.84 -5.68
N PHE A 221 -0.04 17.39 -6.73
CA PHE A 221 -1.45 17.79 -6.69
C PHE A 221 -2.40 16.59 -6.68
N MET A 222 -2.06 15.48 -7.34
CA MET A 222 -2.80 14.23 -7.21
C MET A 222 -2.72 13.68 -5.78
N ALA A 223 -1.56 13.67 -5.15
CA ALA A 223 -1.44 13.25 -3.75
C ALA A 223 -2.31 14.12 -2.81
N ARG A 224 -2.36 15.44 -3.05
CA ARG A 224 -3.26 16.36 -2.31
C ARG A 224 -4.74 16.12 -2.59
N PHE A 225 -5.09 15.77 -3.84
CA PHE A 225 -6.44 15.38 -4.20
C PHE A 225 -6.87 14.14 -3.40
N TRP A 226 -6.03 13.09 -3.37
CA TRP A 226 -6.30 11.87 -2.59
C TRP A 226 -6.34 12.12 -1.09
N GLU A 227 -5.42 12.92 -0.56
CA GLU A 227 -5.43 13.36 0.84
C GLU A 227 -6.77 14.00 1.19
N LYS A 228 -7.22 14.98 0.40
CA LYS A 228 -8.48 15.68 0.64
C LYS A 228 -9.69 14.74 0.57
N LEU A 229 -9.72 13.81 -0.39
CA LEU A 229 -10.78 12.81 -0.52
C LEU A 229 -10.80 11.83 0.66
N ILE A 230 -9.64 11.29 1.05
CA ILE A 230 -9.55 10.31 2.13
C ILE A 230 -9.92 10.94 3.48
N VAL A 231 -9.44 12.17 3.73
CA VAL A 231 -9.75 12.92 4.96
C VAL A 231 -11.24 13.31 4.99
N SER A 232 -11.85 13.68 3.86
CA SER A 232 -13.28 13.97 3.82
C SER A 232 -14.16 12.74 4.09
N LYS A 233 -13.60 11.53 3.94
CA LYS A 233 -14.22 10.25 4.32
C LYS A 233 -13.82 9.74 5.71
N GLY A 234 -13.17 10.55 6.54
CA GLY A 234 -12.82 10.20 7.92
C GLY A 234 -11.49 9.43 8.09
N GLY A 235 -10.76 9.17 7.01
CA GLY A 235 -9.43 8.56 7.06
C GLY A 235 -8.34 9.55 7.45
N SER A 236 -7.13 9.03 7.67
CA SER A 236 -5.90 9.82 7.74
C SER A 236 -4.97 9.46 6.59
N PHE A 237 -4.16 10.42 6.14
CA PHE A 237 -3.32 10.28 4.95
C PHE A 237 -1.90 10.79 5.19
N GLN A 238 -0.91 10.06 4.69
CA GLN A 238 0.49 10.45 4.71
C GLN A 238 1.16 10.08 3.39
N LYS A 239 1.73 11.08 2.70
CA LYS A 239 2.63 10.86 1.55
C LYS A 239 4.04 10.52 2.03
N ARG A 240 4.66 9.53 1.40
CA ARG A 240 6.06 9.09 1.61
C ARG A 240 6.77 8.96 0.25
N ALA A 241 8.05 9.30 0.19
CA ALA A 241 8.85 9.15 -1.03
C ALA A 241 9.16 7.66 -1.29
N ALA A 242 9.12 7.21 -2.55
CA ALA A 242 9.66 5.90 -2.92
C ALA A 242 11.19 5.97 -3.03
N PHE A 243 11.81 4.80 -2.87
CA PHE A 243 13.26 4.59 -2.74
C PHE A 243 14.09 5.12 -3.90
#